data_AF-A0A6G9QPV7-F1
#
_entry.id   AF-A0A6G9QPV7-F1
#
_cell.length_a   1.000
_cell.length_b   1.000
_cell.length_c   1.000
_cell.angle_alpha   90.00
_cell.angle_beta   90.00
_cell.angle_gamma   90.00
#
_symmetry.space_group_name_H-M   'P 1'
#
loop_
_entity.id
_entity.type
_entity.pdbx_description
1 polymer ?
#
loop_
_entity_poly.entity_id
_entity_poly.type
_entity_poly.pdbx_seq_one_letter_code
_entity_poly.pdbx_strand_id
1 'polypeptide(L)'
;MEFKKFKAYMLTAEKMSCDYSRGYKHGLRRCYHGESFGTEQEHDQYMQMGITDEYRKEIGDGYRDGFAGKAPKNRHGNIGNTNAQKELPADTQLQCRINSQFKAQIIRQANKDGMKLTPWILQTLAKACDEDTK
;
A
#
# COMPACT_ATOMS: atom_id res chain seq x y z
N MET A 1 9.23 0.13 21.44
CA MET A 1 8.05 -0.10 20.56
C MET A 1 7.29 -1.33 21.06
N GLU A 2 5.95 -1.35 20.98
CA GLU A 2 5.13 -2.54 21.31
C GLU A 2 5.34 -3.73 20.36
N PHE A 3 5.40 -4.97 20.88
CA PHE A 3 5.66 -6.18 20.08
C PHE A 3 4.62 -6.42 18.97
N LYS A 4 3.32 -6.21 19.26
CA LYS A 4 2.25 -6.35 18.26
C LYS A 4 2.46 -5.39 17.08
N LYS A 5 2.84 -4.14 17.39
CA LYS A 5 3.12 -3.10 16.39
C LYS A 5 4.36 -3.45 15.56
N PHE A 6 5.42 -3.89 16.22
CA PHE A 6 6.65 -4.37 15.57
C PHE A 6 6.36 -5.50 14.58
N LYS A 7 5.65 -6.55 15.01
CA LYS A 7 5.32 -7.70 14.17
C LYS A 7 4.47 -7.31 12.96
N ALA A 8 3.46 -6.46 13.17
CA ALA A 8 2.61 -5.97 12.08
C ALA A 8 3.40 -5.17 11.04
N TYR A 9 4.28 -4.26 11.49
CA TYR A 9 5.08 -3.44 10.58
C TYR A 9 6.15 -4.24 9.86
N MET A 10 6.76 -5.23 10.53
CA MET A 10 7.72 -6.14 9.92
C MET A 10 7.07 -6.95 8.79
N LEU A 11 5.89 -7.53 9.04
CA LEU A 11 5.14 -8.29 8.04
C LEU A 11 4.80 -7.44 6.80
N THR A 12 4.39 -6.18 7.00
CA THR A 12 4.12 -5.27 5.89
C THR A 12 5.38 -4.95 5.10
N ALA A 13 6.50 -4.71 5.78
CA ALA A 13 7.78 -4.42 5.14
C ALA A 13 8.38 -5.63 4.41
N GLU A 14 8.14 -6.85 4.87
CA GLU A 14 8.57 -8.09 4.16
C GLU A 14 7.88 -8.27 2.81
N LYS A 15 6.64 -7.78 2.68
CA LYS A 15 5.91 -7.79 1.40
C LYS A 15 6.42 -6.76 0.40
N MET A 16 7.20 -5.78 0.87
CA MET A 16 7.82 -4.77 0.01
C MET A 16 9.18 -5.29 -0.44
N SER A 17 9.36 -5.57 -1.74
CA SER A 17 10.68 -5.95 -2.29
C SER A 17 11.37 -4.74 -2.91
N CYS A 18 11.76 -3.77 -2.08
CA CYS A 18 12.45 -2.55 -2.52
C CYS A 18 13.49 -2.03 -1.50
N ASP A 19 14.36 -1.12 -1.92
CA ASP A 19 15.43 -0.59 -1.07
C ASP A 19 14.92 0.14 0.18
N TYR A 20 13.78 0.83 0.07
CA TYR A 20 13.08 1.38 1.23
C TYR A 20 12.76 0.32 2.29
N SER A 21 12.25 -0.83 1.87
CA SER A 21 11.89 -1.91 2.80
C SER A 21 13.10 -2.44 3.56
N ARG A 22 14.27 -2.46 2.92
CA ARG A 22 15.51 -2.92 3.52
C ARG A 22 15.92 -2.00 4.65
N GLY A 23 15.96 -0.70 4.39
CA GLY A 23 16.22 0.31 5.42
C GLY A 23 15.20 0.27 6.54
N TYR A 24 13.91 0.21 6.19
CA TYR A 24 12.80 0.21 7.14
C TYR A 24 12.87 -0.96 8.13
N LYS A 25 13.16 -2.18 7.66
CA LYS A 25 13.32 -3.34 8.55
C LYS A 25 14.47 -3.17 9.53
N HIS A 26 15.60 -2.60 9.10
CA HIS A 26 16.74 -2.32 9.98
C HIS A 26 16.40 -1.26 11.03
N GLY A 27 15.82 -0.13 10.62
CA GLY A 27 15.40 0.93 11.54
C GLY A 27 14.36 0.45 12.55
N LEU A 28 13.39 -0.36 12.09
CA LEU A 28 12.35 -0.95 12.93
C LEU A 28 12.93 -1.91 13.99
N ARG A 29 13.93 -2.72 13.62
CA ARG A 29 14.65 -3.58 14.57
C ARG A 29 15.42 -2.75 15.60
N ARG A 30 16.11 -1.69 15.19
CA ARG A 30 16.78 -0.75 16.13
C ARG A 30 15.77 -0.07 17.06
N CYS A 31 14.61 0.33 16.57
CA CYS A 31 13.53 0.93 17.39
C CYS A 31 12.96 -0.05 18.43
N TYR A 32 12.89 -1.35 18.09
CA TYR A 32 12.31 -2.37 18.96
C TYR A 32 13.31 -2.96 19.95
N HIS A 33 14.51 -3.32 19.48
CA HIS A 33 15.57 -3.94 20.30
C HIS A 33 16.52 -2.93 20.96
N GLY A 34 16.49 -1.65 20.56
CA GLY A 34 17.39 -0.63 21.07
C GLY A 34 18.86 -0.91 20.72
N GLU A 35 19.75 -0.57 21.64
CA GLU A 35 21.21 -0.74 21.50
C GLU A 35 21.65 -2.20 21.35
N SER A 36 20.79 -3.17 21.71
CA SER A 36 21.06 -4.60 21.49
C SER A 36 21.05 -5.02 20.01
N PHE A 37 20.65 -4.14 19.09
CA PHE A 37 20.64 -4.42 17.66
C PHE A 37 21.51 -3.43 16.87
N GLY A 38 22.64 -3.91 16.37
CA GLY A 38 23.62 -3.13 15.59
C GLY A 38 24.51 -2.23 16.46
N THR A 39 25.53 -1.63 15.86
CA THR A 39 26.42 -0.66 16.53
C THR A 39 25.93 0.78 16.35
N GLU A 40 26.44 1.69 17.18
CA GLU A 40 26.17 3.13 17.02
C GLU A 40 26.71 3.66 15.69
N GLN A 41 27.86 3.14 15.24
CA GLN A 41 28.46 3.49 13.95
C GLN A 41 27.57 3.08 12.78
N GLU A 42 26.96 1.89 12.84
CA GLU A 42 25.99 1.45 11.83
C GLU A 42 24.74 2.32 11.86
N HIS A 43 24.25 2.68 13.06
CA HIS A 43 23.13 3.60 13.21
C HIS A 43 23.40 4.94 12.51
N ASP A 44 24.54 5.56 12.81
CA ASP A 44 24.96 6.83 12.21
C ASP A 44 25.08 6.72 10.69
N GLN A 45 25.67 5.63 10.19
CA GLN A 45 25.80 5.39 8.76
C GLN A 45 24.43 5.37 8.08
N TYR A 46 23.47 4.62 8.61
CA TYR A 46 22.11 4.57 8.06
C TYR A 46 21.36 5.91 8.20
N MET A 47 21.58 6.65 9.30
CA MET A 47 20.98 7.96 9.50
C MET A 47 21.45 8.96 8.45
N GLN A 48 22.72 8.91 8.06
CA GLN A 48 23.34 9.79 7.06
C GLN A 48 23.11 9.36 5.61
N MET A 49 22.78 8.08 5.34
CA MET A 49 22.49 7.61 3.99
C MET A 49 21.38 8.44 3.32
N GLY A 50 21.62 8.92 2.11
CA GLY A 50 20.62 9.65 1.35
C GLY A 50 20.44 11.12 1.70
N ILE A 51 21.23 11.66 2.65
CA ILE A 51 21.14 13.08 3.04
C ILE A 51 21.98 13.96 2.10
N THR A 52 23.21 13.54 1.81
CA THR A 52 24.17 14.32 1.00
C THR A 52 24.26 13.86 -0.46
N ASP A 53 23.79 12.65 -0.77
CA ASP A 53 23.83 12.04 -2.10
C ASP A 53 22.52 11.26 -2.31
N GLU A 54 22.03 11.20 -3.56
CA GLU A 54 20.85 10.41 -3.94
C GLU A 54 21.13 8.91 -3.87
N TYR A 55 22.41 8.51 -3.89
CA TYR A 55 22.81 7.12 -3.71
C TYR A 55 22.28 6.54 -2.39
N ARG A 56 21.51 5.45 -2.48
CA ARG A 56 20.87 4.75 -1.36
C ARG A 56 19.89 5.61 -0.54
N LYS A 57 19.36 6.70 -1.11
CA LYS A 57 18.37 7.56 -0.45
C LYS A 57 17.16 6.80 0.07
N GLU A 58 16.67 5.83 -0.69
CA GLU A 58 15.53 5.02 -0.29
C GLU A 58 15.81 4.19 0.96
N ILE A 59 17.02 3.63 1.08
CA ILE A 59 17.46 2.86 2.24
C ILE A 59 17.50 3.77 3.47
N GLY A 60 18.10 4.95 3.36
CA GLY A 60 18.13 5.92 4.46
C GLY A 60 16.73 6.39 4.88
N ASP A 61 15.87 6.69 3.90
CA ASP A 61 14.48 7.10 4.16
C ASP A 61 13.69 5.99 4.88
N GLY A 62 13.88 4.74 4.43
CA GLY A 62 13.34 3.56 5.09
C GLY A 62 13.81 3.45 6.54
N TYR A 63 15.12 3.53 6.76
CA TYR A 63 15.72 3.41 8.08
C TYR A 63 15.17 4.45 9.06
N ARG A 64 15.14 5.72 8.66
CA ARG A 64 14.63 6.82 9.49
C ARG A 64 13.15 6.63 9.85
N ASP A 65 12.32 6.19 8.91
CA ASP A 65 10.91 5.90 9.18
C ASP A 65 10.73 4.71 10.13
N GLY A 66 11.49 3.63 9.94
CA GLY A 66 11.46 2.44 10.79
C GLY A 66 11.95 2.76 12.21
N PHE A 67 13.04 3.52 12.34
CA PHE A 67 13.62 3.93 13.61
C PHE A 67 12.68 4.85 14.40
N ALA A 68 11.99 5.76 13.72
CA ALA A 68 10.94 6.60 14.31
C ALA A 68 9.65 5.82 14.67
N GLY A 69 9.58 4.52 14.35
CA GLY A 69 8.43 3.67 14.64
C GLY A 69 7.15 4.09 13.90
N LYS A 70 7.30 4.72 12.74
CA LYS A 70 6.21 5.11 11.84
C LYS A 70 5.72 3.88 11.07
N ALA A 71 4.46 3.90 10.65
CA ALA A 71 3.96 2.89 9.72
C ALA A 71 4.78 2.94 8.41
N PRO A 72 5.06 1.79 7.76
CA PRO A 72 5.83 1.76 6.52
C PRO A 72 5.07 2.54 5.44
N LYS A 73 5.79 3.38 4.69
CA LYS A 73 5.20 4.10 3.56
C LYS A 73 4.85 3.12 2.47
N ASN A 74 3.58 3.07 2.07
CA ASN A 74 3.15 2.31 0.90
C ASN A 74 3.77 2.93 -0.35
N ARG A 75 4.89 2.38 -0.83
CA ARG A 75 5.49 2.74 -2.12
C ARG A 75 4.73 2.20 -3.34
N HIS A 76 3.64 1.49 -3.10
CA HIS A 76 2.61 1.29 -4.11
C HIS A 76 1.46 2.26 -3.83
N GLY A 77 1.34 3.28 -4.69
CA GLY A 77 0.17 4.17 -4.75
C GLY A 77 -1.16 3.48 -5.07
N ASN A 78 -1.24 2.15 -4.95
CA ASN A 78 -2.41 1.32 -5.26
C ASN A 78 -2.87 0.43 -4.10
N ILE A 79 -2.48 0.71 -2.85
CA ILE A 79 -3.10 0.08 -1.66
C ILE A 79 -3.90 1.10 -0.85
N GLY A 80 -4.39 2.15 -1.51
CA GLY A 80 -5.45 2.98 -0.98
C GLY A 80 -6.79 2.37 -1.37
N ASN A 81 -7.29 1.38 -0.61
CA ASN A 81 -8.69 1.26 -0.18
C ASN A 81 -9.01 -0.09 0.51
N THR A 82 -8.21 -0.56 1.47
CA THR A 82 -8.60 -1.74 2.27
C THR A 82 -9.65 -1.41 3.35
N ASN A 83 -10.00 -0.13 3.53
CA ASN A 83 -10.83 0.36 4.64
C ASN A 83 -12.32 0.61 4.29
N ALA A 84 -12.87 -0.06 3.27
CA ALA A 84 -14.31 0.02 2.96
C ALA A 84 -15.05 -1.32 3.12
N GLN A 85 -14.54 -2.25 3.93
CA GLN A 85 -15.21 -3.52 4.20
C GLN A 85 -16.33 -3.37 5.23
N LYS A 86 -17.54 -3.08 4.71
CA LYS A 86 -18.82 -3.53 5.30
C LYS A 86 -19.67 -4.31 4.28
N GLU A 87 -19.08 -4.76 3.19
CA GLU A 87 -19.76 -5.59 2.19
C GLU A 87 -19.03 -6.92 2.09
N LEU A 88 -19.80 -7.99 1.85
CA LEU A 88 -19.32 -9.35 1.67
C LEU A 88 -18.06 -9.32 0.77
N PRO A 89 -16.98 -10.02 1.16
CA PRO A 89 -15.77 -10.00 0.35
C PRO A 89 -16.12 -10.51 -1.04
N ALA A 90 -15.80 -9.72 -2.07
CA ALA A 90 -15.92 -10.17 -3.46
C ALA A 90 -15.12 -11.47 -3.62
N ASP A 91 -15.82 -12.58 -3.86
CA ASP A 91 -15.26 -13.94 -3.93
C ASP A 91 -15.09 -14.44 -5.37
N THR A 92 -15.70 -13.74 -6.32
CA THR A 92 -15.81 -14.14 -7.72
C THR A 92 -15.39 -13.01 -8.66
N GLN A 93 -14.76 -13.36 -9.79
CA GLN A 93 -14.28 -12.42 -10.80
C GLN A 93 -15.00 -12.60 -12.14
N LEU A 94 -15.36 -11.49 -12.79
CA LEU A 94 -15.82 -11.43 -14.18
C LEU A 94 -14.72 -10.81 -15.05
N GLN A 95 -14.30 -11.52 -16.09
CA GLN A 95 -13.43 -10.97 -17.12
C GLN A 95 -14.23 -10.69 -18.40
N CYS A 96 -14.09 -9.50 -18.95
CA CYS A 96 -14.68 -9.14 -20.24
C CYS A 96 -13.64 -8.47 -21.15
N ARG A 97 -13.69 -8.79 -22.44
CA ARG A 97 -12.87 -8.12 -23.45
C ARG A 97 -13.67 -6.99 -24.08
N ILE A 98 -13.18 -5.78 -23.95
CA ILE A 98 -13.78 -4.57 -24.52
C ILE A 98 -12.74 -3.75 -25.27
N ASN A 99 -13.17 -2.87 -26.15
CA ASN A 99 -12.29 -1.91 -26.80
C ASN A 99 -12.09 -0.65 -25.93
N SER A 100 -11.08 0.15 -26.28
CA SER A 100 -10.71 1.35 -25.54
C SER A 100 -11.79 2.45 -25.58
N GLN A 101 -12.52 2.56 -26.68
CA GLN A 101 -13.59 3.55 -26.83
C GLN A 101 -14.75 3.27 -25.88
N PHE A 102 -15.17 2.00 -25.78
CA PHE A 102 -16.22 1.56 -24.89
C PHE A 102 -15.81 1.74 -23.42
N LYS A 103 -14.57 1.38 -23.07
CA LYS A 103 -14.05 1.66 -21.72
C LYS A 103 -14.09 3.16 -21.38
N ALA A 104 -13.73 4.02 -22.32
CA ALA A 104 -13.77 5.47 -22.12
C ALA A 104 -15.20 5.98 -21.91
N GLN A 105 -16.18 5.45 -22.63
CA GLN A 105 -17.60 5.78 -22.44
C GLN A 105 -18.08 5.42 -21.04
N ILE A 106 -17.78 4.20 -20.58
CA ILE A 106 -18.14 3.75 -19.23
C ILE A 106 -17.53 4.65 -18.16
N ILE A 107 -16.24 5.00 -18.28
CA ILE A 107 -15.56 5.89 -17.32
C ILE A 107 -16.22 7.27 -17.29
N ARG A 108 -16.58 7.83 -18.45
CA ARG A 108 -17.28 9.12 -18.51
C ARG A 108 -18.63 9.05 -17.80
N GLN A 109 -19.37 7.97 -17.99
CA GLN A 109 -20.68 7.80 -17.35
C GLN A 109 -20.54 7.62 -15.83
N ALA A 110 -19.59 6.80 -15.37
CA ALA A 110 -19.29 6.65 -13.94
C ALA A 110 -18.92 7.99 -13.30
N ASN A 111 -18.08 8.80 -13.96
CA ASN A 111 -17.72 10.14 -13.47
C ASN A 111 -18.92 11.10 -13.44
N LYS A 112 -19.80 11.05 -14.45
CA LYS A 112 -21.03 11.85 -14.51
C LYS A 112 -21.96 11.52 -13.33
N ASP A 113 -22.00 10.25 -12.94
CA ASP A 113 -22.81 9.76 -11.83
C ASP A 113 -22.10 9.90 -10.47
N GLY A 114 -20.90 10.49 -10.43
CA GLY A 114 -20.12 10.71 -9.21
C GLY A 114 -19.57 9.43 -8.57
N MET A 115 -19.51 8.33 -9.33
CA MET A 115 -19.14 7.01 -8.85
C MET A 115 -17.77 6.56 -9.37
N LYS A 116 -17.13 5.67 -8.62
CA LYS A 116 -15.97 4.92 -9.13
C LYS A 116 -16.46 3.85 -10.12
N LEU A 117 -15.58 3.48 -11.06
CA LEU A 117 -15.88 2.55 -12.15
C LEU A 117 -16.49 1.22 -11.67
N THR A 118 -15.88 0.57 -10.67
CA THR A 118 -16.34 -0.74 -10.19
C THR A 118 -17.73 -0.70 -9.54
N PRO A 119 -18.01 0.19 -8.54
CA PRO A 119 -19.36 0.36 -8.02
C PRO A 119 -20.40 0.67 -9.10
N TRP A 120 -20.05 1.53 -10.07
CA TRP A 120 -20.95 1.89 -11.16
C TRP A 120 -21.32 0.69 -12.04
N ILE A 121 -20.34 -0.15 -12.38
CA ILE A 121 -20.57 -1.38 -13.16
C ILE A 121 -21.47 -2.35 -12.38
N LEU A 122 -21.18 -2.60 -11.11
CA LEU A 122 -21.97 -3.52 -10.28
C LEU A 122 -23.42 -3.05 -10.14
N GLN A 123 -23.64 -1.75 -9.92
CA GLN A 123 -24.99 -1.19 -9.84
C GLN A 123 -25.74 -1.33 -11.18
N THR A 124 -25.05 -1.10 -12.30
CA THR A 124 -25.64 -1.22 -13.64
C THR A 124 -26.04 -2.67 -13.93
N LEU A 125 -25.17 -3.63 -13.60
CA LEU A 125 -25.47 -5.05 -13.74
C LEU A 125 -26.63 -5.50 -12.83
N ALA A 126 -26.67 -5.02 -11.58
CA ALA A 126 -27.77 -5.31 -10.66
C ALA A 126 -29.12 -4.81 -11.20
N LYS A 127 -29.18 -3.58 -11.71
CA LYS A 127 -30.39 -3.03 -12.34
C LYS A 127 -30.85 -3.87 -13.54
N ALA A 128 -29.91 -4.31 -14.38
CA ALA A 128 -30.23 -5.18 -15.51
C ALA A 128 -30.82 -6.53 -15.07
N CYS A 129 -30.29 -7.13 -14.00
CA CYS A 129 -30.86 -8.36 -13.44
C CYS A 129 -32.28 -8.16 -12.87
N ASP A 130 -32.54 -7.02 -12.23
CA ASP A 130 -33.86 -6.71 -11.66
C ASP A 130 -34.93 -6.43 -12.75
N GLU A 131 -34.52 -5.89 -13.90
CA GLU A 131 -35.41 -5.59 -15.03
C GLU A 131 -35.86 -6.86 -15.78
N ASP A 132 -35.03 -7.90 -15.84
CA ASP A 132 -35.36 -9.18 -16.50
C ASP A 132 -36.32 -10.08 -15.68
N THR A 133 -36.63 -9.70 -14.43
CA THR A 133 -37.46 -10.52 -13.51
C THR A 133 -38.91 -10.02 -13.40
N LYS A 134 -39.34 -9.06 -14.23
CA LYS A 134 -40.71 -8.53 -14.30
C LYS A 134 -41.39 -8.86 -15.62
#